data_AF-A0A0Q8ISQ6-F1
#
_entry.id   AF-A0A0Q8ISQ6-F1
#
_cell.length_a   1.000
_cell.length_b   1.000
_cell.length_c   1.000
_cell.angle_alpha   90.00
_cell.angle_beta   90.00
_cell.angle_gamma   90.00
#
_symmetry.space_group_name_H-M   'P 1'
#
loop_
_entity.id
_entity.type
_entity.pdbx_description
1 polymer ?
#
loop_
_entity_poly.entity_id
_entity_poly.type
_entity_poly.pdbx_seq_one_letter_code
_entity_poly.pdbx_strand_id
1 'polypeptide(L)'
;MSPPDIEHLSATAGEGVLEFSVSIEAGHETFLSLLAWLPEAYELRFYDQFYPSVSDPGAYVSVRRKGRGFVYQLANHGWSSAWSHQSPQLLAAWMALQNSAAFSVHRAHAPAAT
;
A
#
# COMPACT_ATOMS: atom_id res chain seq x y z
N MET A 1 14.52 -7.75 7.20
CA MET A 1 14.42 -6.32 6.87
C MET A 1 13.79 -5.64 8.07
N SER A 2 14.39 -4.57 8.59
CA SER A 2 13.79 -3.83 9.71
C SER A 2 12.78 -2.82 9.18
N PRO A 3 11.61 -2.66 9.83
CA PRO A 3 10.67 -1.61 9.50
C PRO A 3 11.31 -0.22 9.73
N PRO A 4 10.85 0.82 9.02
CA PRO A 4 11.34 2.16 9.23
C PRO A 4 10.74 2.72 10.52
N ASP A 5 11.49 3.60 11.19
CA ASP A 5 10.94 4.42 12.26
C ASP A 5 10.30 5.66 11.60
N ILE A 6 8.98 5.66 11.47
CA ILE A 6 8.22 6.75 10.86
C ILE A 6 7.17 7.21 11.86
N GLU A 7 7.11 8.51 12.10
CA GLU A 7 6.13 9.12 12.99
C GLU A 7 4.71 8.74 12.59
N HIS A 8 3.88 8.41 13.59
CA HIS A 8 2.49 7.97 13.42
C HIS A 8 2.29 6.60 12.75
N LEU A 9 3.37 5.84 12.50
CA LEU A 9 3.35 4.46 12.01
C LEU A 9 3.99 3.51 13.02
N SER A 10 3.31 2.40 13.33
CA SER A 10 3.88 1.31 14.11
C SER A 10 3.87 0.03 13.30
N ALA A 11 5.03 -0.62 13.19
CA ALA A 11 5.19 -1.84 12.41
C ALA A 11 5.17 -3.09 13.31
N THR A 12 4.33 -4.05 12.96
CA THR A 12 4.33 -5.40 13.55
C THR A 12 4.81 -6.39 12.50
N ALA A 13 5.84 -7.17 12.85
CA ALA A 13 6.34 -8.21 11.96
C ALA A 13 5.56 -9.51 12.16
N GLY A 14 4.96 -10.00 11.07
CA GLY A 14 4.39 -11.35 10.96
C GLY A 14 5.26 -12.24 10.06
N GLU A 15 4.78 -13.45 9.79
CA GLU A 15 5.48 -14.41 8.93
C GLU A 15 5.46 -13.93 7.46
N GLY A 16 6.52 -13.24 7.03
CA GLY A 16 6.67 -12.73 5.65
C GLY A 16 5.87 -11.46 5.33
N VAL A 17 5.22 -10.86 6.34
CA VAL A 17 4.39 -9.65 6.23
C VAL A 17 4.83 -8.64 7.29
N LEU A 18 4.90 -7.36 6.92
CA LEU A 18 5.01 -6.24 7.84
C LEU A 18 3.68 -5.50 7.87
N GLU A 19 2.96 -5.57 8.99
CA GLU A 19 1.71 -4.84 9.17
C GLU A 19 1.98 -3.48 9.81
N PHE A 20 1.38 -2.45 9.28
CA PHE A 20 1.53 -1.08 9.76
C PHE A 20 0.20 -0.60 10.34
N SER A 21 0.22 -0.31 11.63
CA SER A 21 -0.84 0.43 12.30
C SER A 21 -0.56 1.93 12.16
N VAL A 22 -1.60 2.68 11.83
CA VAL A 22 -1.52 4.10 11.51
C VAL A 22 -2.32 4.90 12.55
N SER A 23 -1.69 5.90 13.16
CA SER A 23 -2.37 6.84 14.06
C SER A 23 -3.31 7.76 13.26
N ILE A 24 -4.36 8.28 13.90
CA ILE A 24 -5.31 9.23 13.31
C ILE A 24 -4.66 10.54 12.83
N GLU A 25 -3.47 10.82 13.36
CA GLU A 25 -2.66 12.01 13.07
C GLU A 25 -1.79 11.83 11.83
N ALA A 26 -1.70 10.61 11.29
CA ALA A 26 -0.87 10.33 10.13
C ALA A 26 -1.35 11.13 8.91
N GLY A 27 -0.45 11.96 8.39
CA GLY A 27 -0.71 12.82 7.26
C GLY A 27 0.01 12.35 5.99
N HIS A 28 -0.11 13.17 4.95
CA HIS A 28 0.55 12.97 3.67
C HIS A 28 2.05 12.65 3.79
N GLU A 29 2.78 13.38 4.63
CA GLU A 29 4.23 13.21 4.82
C GLU A 29 4.62 11.86 5.43
N THR A 30 3.79 11.33 6.33
CA THR A 30 3.95 9.98 6.90
C THR A 30 3.92 8.93 5.79
N PHE A 31 2.97 9.03 4.87
CA PHE A 31 2.84 8.08 3.77
C PHE A 31 3.88 8.27 2.67
N LEU A 32 4.34 9.51 2.41
CA LEU A 32 5.49 9.75 1.53
C LEU A 32 6.75 9.05 2.07
N SER A 33 6.99 9.13 3.37
CA SER A 33 8.11 8.46 4.03
C SER A 33 8.00 6.94 3.91
N LEU A 34 6.79 6.38 4.09
CA LEU A 34 6.53 4.97 3.90
C LEU A 34 6.81 4.50 2.46
N LEU A 35 6.36 5.26 1.46
CA LEU A 35 6.62 4.96 0.04
C LEU A 35 8.11 5.06 -0.29
N ALA A 36 8.82 6.05 0.25
CA ALA A 36 10.25 6.23 0.03
C ALA A 36 11.06 5.03 0.55
N TRP A 37 10.63 4.45 1.67
CA TRP A 37 11.22 3.25 2.25
C TRP A 37 10.84 1.95 1.52
N LEU A 38 9.64 1.86 0.92
CA LEU A 38 9.12 0.64 0.30
C LEU A 38 10.13 -0.01 -0.68
N PRO A 39 10.63 -1.23 -0.39
CA PRO A 39 11.58 -1.89 -1.28
C PRO A 39 10.88 -2.48 -2.51
N GLU A 40 11.62 -2.63 -3.61
CA GLU A 40 11.09 -3.13 -4.89
C GLU A 40 10.51 -4.55 -4.81
N ALA A 41 11.05 -5.40 -3.92
CA ALA A 41 10.59 -6.77 -3.76
C ALA A 41 9.30 -6.90 -2.92
N TYR A 42 8.69 -5.78 -2.52
CA TYR A 42 7.54 -5.74 -1.62
C TYR A 42 6.37 -4.96 -2.23
N GLU A 43 5.18 -5.27 -1.73
CA GLU A 43 3.92 -4.68 -2.12
C GLU A 43 3.21 -4.14 -0.87
N LEU A 44 2.87 -2.85 -0.88
CA LEU A 44 2.03 -2.23 0.12
C LEU A 44 0.56 -2.39 -0.29
N ARG A 45 -0.28 -2.85 0.63
CA ARG A 45 -1.72 -3.04 0.46
C ARG A 45 -2.50 -2.25 1.49
N PHE A 46 -3.58 -1.62 1.05
CA PHE A 46 -4.52 -0.92 1.92
C PHE A 46 -5.94 -0.95 1.36
N TYR A 47 -6.93 -0.86 2.23
CA TYR A 47 -8.33 -0.80 1.85
C TYR A 47 -8.67 0.56 1.26
N ASP A 48 -9.45 0.59 0.18
CA ASP A 48 -10.02 1.83 -0.35
C ASP A 48 -11.52 1.89 -0.09
N GLN A 49 -11.91 2.74 0.87
CA GLN A 49 -13.31 2.92 1.22
C GLN A 49 -14.10 3.74 0.19
N PHE A 50 -13.42 4.48 -0.68
CA PHE A 50 -14.05 5.40 -1.63
C PHE A 50 -14.29 4.77 -3.00
N TYR A 51 -13.74 3.59 -3.26
CA TYR A 51 -14.00 2.88 -4.51
C TYR A 51 -15.27 2.01 -4.39
N PRO A 52 -16.34 2.31 -5.14
CA PRO A 52 -17.55 1.51 -5.13
C PRO A 52 -17.29 0.18 -5.84
N SER A 53 -17.04 -0.88 -5.07
CA SER A 53 -17.15 -2.23 -5.62
C SER A 53 -18.63 -2.57 -5.75
N VAL A 54 -19.09 -2.74 -6.99
CA VAL A 54 -20.51 -2.97 -7.33
C VAL A 54 -20.99 -4.36 -6.87
N SER A 55 -20.07 -5.28 -6.55
CA SER A 55 -20.39 -6.69 -6.34
C SER A 55 -19.76 -7.36 -5.12
N ASP A 56 -18.77 -6.73 -4.44
CA ASP A 56 -18.10 -7.38 -3.31
C ASP A 56 -17.42 -6.36 -2.37
N PRO A 57 -17.74 -6.29 -1.06
CA PRO A 57 -16.94 -5.51 -0.10
C PRO A 57 -15.50 -6.05 -0.07
N GLY A 58 -14.50 -5.16 -0.02
CA GLY A 58 -13.09 -5.59 -0.03
C GLY A 58 -12.22 -4.98 -1.12
N ALA A 59 -12.54 -3.81 -1.67
CA ALA A 59 -11.65 -3.13 -2.59
C ALA A 59 -10.34 -2.72 -1.88
N TYR A 60 -9.21 -3.20 -2.37
CA TYR A 60 -7.89 -2.82 -1.88
C TYR A 60 -7.02 -2.30 -3.02
N VAL A 61 -6.11 -1.41 -2.64
CA VAL A 61 -5.08 -0.88 -3.52
C VAL A 61 -3.79 -1.61 -3.19
N SER A 62 -3.09 -2.05 -4.23
CA SER A 62 -1.74 -2.59 -4.11
C SER A 62 -0.75 -1.63 -4.75
N VAL A 63 0.34 -1.32 -4.07
CA VAL A 63 1.40 -0.39 -4.53
C VAL A 63 2.74 -1.11 -4.53
N ARG A 64 3.50 -0.97 -5.62
CA ARG A 64 4.87 -1.47 -5.73
C ARG A 64 5.80 -0.37 -6.22
N ARG A 65 7.06 -0.42 -5.77
CA ARG A 65 8.13 0.37 -6.36
C ARG A 65 8.62 -0.30 -7.65
N LYS A 66 8.82 0.50 -8.70
CA LYS A 66 9.35 0.05 -10.00
C LYS A 66 10.42 1.04 -10.46
N GLY A 67 11.69 0.75 -10.16
CA GLY A 67 12.80 1.65 -10.40
C GLY A 67 12.67 2.94 -9.60
N ARG A 68 12.60 4.08 -10.31
CA ARG A 68 12.44 5.41 -9.69
C ARG A 68 10.99 5.81 -9.44
N GLY A 69 10.02 5.01 -9.89
CA GLY A 69 8.59 5.34 -9.78
C GLY A 69 7.80 4.29 -9.01
N PHE A 70 6.50 4.51 -8.96
CA PHE A 70 5.55 3.59 -8.35
C PHE A 70 4.53 3.12 -9.39
N VAL A 71 4.06 1.90 -9.19
CA VAL A 71 2.91 1.35 -9.87
C VAL A 71 1.87 0.92 -8.85
N TYR A 72 0.61 1.02 -9.23
CA TYR A 72 -0.50 0.57 -8.40
C TYR A 72 -1.48 -0.26 -9.22
N GLN A 73 -2.28 -1.07 -8.53
CA GLN A 73 -3.46 -1.72 -9.09
C GLN A 73 -4.61 -1.67 -8.06
N LEU A 74 -5.82 -1.65 -8.58
CA LEU A 74 -7.05 -1.89 -7.81
C LEU A 74 -7.34 -3.39 -7.82
N ALA A 75 -7.80 -3.94 -6.71
CA ALA A 75 -8.20 -5.34 -6.63
C ALA A 75 -9.30 -5.58 -5.60
N ASN A 76 -10.00 -6.70 -5.74
CA ASN A 76 -10.95 -7.25 -4.78
C ASN A 76 -10.94 -8.80 -4.89
N HIS A 77 -11.93 -9.48 -4.33
CA HIS A 77 -12.03 -10.94 -4.39
C HIS A 77 -12.19 -11.47 -5.84
N GLY A 78 -11.07 -11.85 -6.44
CA GLY A 78 -11.03 -12.51 -7.76
C GLY A 78 -10.87 -11.58 -8.96
N TRP A 79 -10.78 -10.27 -8.74
CA TRP A 79 -10.49 -9.31 -9.82
C TRP A 79 -9.37 -8.34 -9.43
N SER A 80 -8.56 -7.97 -10.42
CA SER A 80 -7.58 -6.90 -10.31
C SER A 80 -7.50 -6.12 -11.63
N SER A 81 -7.29 -4.81 -11.53
CA SER A 81 -6.94 -3.99 -12.68
C SER A 81 -5.53 -4.31 -13.20
N ALA A 82 -5.18 -3.78 -14.38
CA ALA A 82 -3.78 -3.71 -14.78
C ALA A 82 -2.99 -2.78 -13.85
N TRP A 83 -1.68 -3.01 -13.77
CA TRP A 83 -0.75 -2.11 -13.09
C TRP A 83 -0.61 -0.80 -13.86
N SER A 84 -0.80 0.32 -13.17
CA SER A 84 -0.67 1.67 -13.73
C SER A 84 0.37 2.48 -12.96
N HIS A 85 1.05 3.39 -13.65
CA HIS A 85 2.01 4.30 -13.00
C HIS A 85 1.29 5.38 -12.20
N GLN A 86 1.87 5.76 -11.06
CA GLN A 86 1.39 6.88 -10.27
C GLN A 86 2.53 7.62 -9.55
N SER A 87 2.34 8.91 -9.31
CA SER A 87 3.26 9.70 -8.51
C SER A 87 3.18 9.29 -7.03
N PRO A 88 4.29 9.32 -6.29
CA PRO A 88 4.26 9.05 -4.86
C PRO A 88 3.37 10.04 -4.10
N GLN A 89 3.27 11.29 -4.56
CA GLN A 89 2.41 12.30 -3.96
C GLN A 89 0.94 11.91 -4.05
N LEU A 90 0.46 11.46 -5.22
CA LEU A 90 -0.94 11.07 -5.33
C LEU A 90 -1.25 9.80 -4.52
N LEU A 91 -0.31 8.84 -4.49
CA LEU A 91 -0.45 7.64 -3.66
C LEU A 91 -0.47 7.99 -2.16
N ALA A 92 0.41 8.87 -1.70
CA ALA A 92 0.44 9.36 -0.32
C ALA A 92 -0.85 10.09 0.06
N ALA A 93 -1.35 10.96 -0.83
CA ALA A 93 -2.63 11.62 -0.64
C ALA A 93 -3.78 10.61 -0.57
N TRP A 94 -3.80 9.61 -1.44
CA TRP A 94 -4.84 8.57 -1.44
C TRP A 94 -4.82 7.75 -0.16
N MET A 95 -3.64 7.35 0.33
CA MET A 95 -3.51 6.65 1.61
C MET A 95 -3.98 7.51 2.78
N ALA A 96 -3.67 8.81 2.78
CA ALA A 96 -4.13 9.73 3.81
C ALA A 96 -5.65 9.89 3.87
N LEU A 97 -6.36 9.67 2.74
CA LEU A 97 -7.83 9.66 2.73
C LEU A 97 -8.40 8.44 3.47
N GLN A 98 -7.65 7.34 3.59
CA GLN A 98 -8.11 6.11 4.23
C GLN A 98 -8.00 6.16 5.76
N ASN A 99 -8.10 7.36 6.35
CA ASN A 99 -7.80 7.62 7.76
C ASN A 99 -8.55 6.62 8.66
N SER A 100 -7.81 5.90 9.52
CA SER A 100 -8.18 4.71 10.32
C SER A 100 -8.02 3.31 9.69
N ALA A 101 -7.55 3.19 8.45
CA ALA A 101 -7.33 1.88 7.82
C ALA A 101 -6.00 1.23 8.27
N ALA A 102 -6.00 -0.10 8.39
CA ALA A 102 -4.76 -0.87 8.54
C ALA A 102 -4.05 -1.01 7.18
N PHE A 103 -2.72 -0.93 7.20
CA PHE A 103 -1.88 -1.09 6.02
C PHE A 103 -1.01 -2.33 6.19
N SER A 104 -0.70 -3.02 5.10
CA SER A 104 0.11 -4.24 5.16
C SER A 104 1.11 -4.29 4.01
N VAL A 105 2.35 -4.64 4.31
CA VAL A 105 3.43 -4.78 3.34
C VAL A 105 3.79 -6.25 3.24
N HIS A 106 3.67 -6.80 2.04
CA HIS A 106 3.88 -8.21 1.73
C HIS A 106 5.07 -8.35 0.81
N ARG A 107 5.74 -9.51 0.83
CA ARG A 107 6.65 -9.84 -0.27
C ARG A 107 5.83 -9.90 -1.56
N ALA A 108 6.26 -9.15 -2.57
CA ALA A 108 5.60 -9.15 -3.87
C ALA A 108 5.60 -10.58 -4.43
N HIS A 109 4.44 -11.07 -4.84
CA HIS A 109 4.41 -12.29 -5.64
C HIS A 109 5.18 -12.03 -6.93
N ALA A 110 6.10 -12.93 -7.27
CA ALA A 110 6.78 -12.88 -8.55
C ALA A 110 5.70 -12.84 -9.64
N PRO A 111 5.82 -11.99 -10.66
CA PRO A 111 4.92 -12.08 -11.80
C PRO A 111 5.00 -13.51 -12.33
N ALA A 112 3.84 -14.14 -12.58
CA ALA A 112 3.81 -15.38 -13.32
C ALA A 112 4.58 -15.13 -14.62
N ALA A 113 5.64 -15.91 -14.86
CA ALA A 113 6.40 -15.80 -16.10
C ALA A 113 5.44 -16.10 -17.26
N THR A 114 5.09 -15.07 -18.03
CA THR A 114 4.44 -15.18 -19.34
C THR A 114 5.46 -15.52 -20.40
#